data_AF-A0A0Q8R8H2-F1
#
_entry.id   AF-A0A0Q8R8H2-F1
#
_cell.length_a   1.000
_cell.length_b   1.000
_cell.length_c   1.000
_cell.angle_alpha   90.00
_cell.angle_beta   90.00
_cell.angle_gamma   90.00
#
_symmetry.space_group_name_H-M   'P 1'
#
loop_
_entity.id
_entity.type
_entity.pdbx_description
1 polymer ?
#
loop_
_entity_poly.entity_id
_entity_poly.type
_entity_poly.pdbx_seq_one_letter_code
_entity_poly.pdbx_strand_id
1 'polypeptide(L)'
;MQINRAVEEVLSEAAVELLNTLVAHAIVSAPQDKSGLCYLPVESDNWNTTVMLMREIFEAEICISGDTEWLSFHIFQSIGVRDAQLAYQFTPTFAQALG
;
A
#
# COMPACT_ATOMS: atom_id res chain seq x y z
N MET A 1 7.11 10.82 -10.01
CA MET A 1 6.66 12.16 -9.58
C MET A 1 5.14 12.37 -9.75
N GLN A 2 4.47 11.74 -10.74
CA GLN A 2 3.00 11.78 -10.85
C GLN A 2 2.25 10.81 -9.91
N ILE A 3 2.77 9.60 -9.68
CA ILE A 3 2.12 8.59 -8.80
C ILE A 3 2.01 9.09 -7.35
N ASN A 4 3.10 9.63 -6.77
CA ASN A 4 3.09 10.11 -5.38
C ASN A 4 2.01 11.17 -5.15
N ARG A 5 1.86 12.10 -6.09
CA ARG A 5 0.81 13.12 -6.02
C ARG A 5 -0.59 12.51 -6.15
N ALA A 6 -0.78 11.58 -7.08
CA ALA A 6 -2.07 10.91 -7.26
C ALA A 6 -2.47 10.09 -6.01
N VAL A 7 -1.49 9.52 -5.31
CA VAL A 7 -1.67 8.82 -4.03
C VAL A 7 -2.07 9.81 -2.93
N GLU A 8 -1.37 10.94 -2.80
CA GLU A 8 -1.69 12.01 -1.83
C GLU A 8 -3.06 12.65 -2.08
N GLU A 9 -3.59 12.60 -3.31
CA GLU A 9 -4.91 13.14 -3.64
C GLU A 9 -6.08 12.21 -3.23
N VAL A 10 -5.83 10.91 -3.02
CA VAL A 10 -6.88 9.94 -2.66
C VAL A 10 -6.76 9.35 -1.26
N LEU A 11 -5.60 9.48 -0.61
CA LEU A 11 -5.34 9.01 0.74
C LEU A 11 -5.25 10.17 1.73
N SER A 12 -5.66 9.93 2.97
CA SER A 12 -5.34 10.78 4.10
C SER A 12 -3.84 10.79 4.38
N GLU A 13 -3.35 11.86 5.01
CA GLU A 13 -1.94 12.00 5.39
C GLU A 13 -1.45 10.80 6.22
N ALA A 14 -2.25 10.35 7.20
CA ALA A 14 -1.94 9.18 8.02
C ALA A 14 -1.87 7.88 7.21
N ALA A 15 -2.71 7.72 6.19
CA ALA A 15 -2.66 6.56 5.30
C ALA A 15 -1.43 6.61 4.39
N VAL A 16 -1.02 7.79 3.93
CA VAL A 16 0.24 7.99 3.19
C VAL A 16 1.46 7.63 4.06
N GLU A 17 1.48 8.06 5.32
CA GLU A 17 2.55 7.70 6.27
C GLU A 17 2.62 6.19 6.53
N LEU A 18 1.47 5.54 6.72
CA LEU A 18 1.42 4.09 6.85
C LEU A 18 1.90 3.40 5.55
N LEU A 19 1.44 3.86 4.39
CA LEU A 19 1.85 3.32 3.10
C LEU A 19 3.37 3.42 2.90
N ASN A 20 3.97 4.55 3.23
CA ASN A 20 5.43 4.73 3.17
C ASN A 20 6.15 3.72 4.09
N THR A 21 5.62 3.48 5.28
CA THR A 21 6.14 2.46 6.21
C THR A 21 6.04 1.04 5.61
N LEU A 22 4.91 0.70 4.99
CA LEU A 22 4.68 -0.62 4.37
C LEU A 22 5.56 -0.83 3.13
N VAL A 23 5.78 0.21 2.34
CA VAL A 23 6.71 0.19 1.20
C VAL A 23 8.14 -0.04 1.69
N ALA A 24 8.59 0.71 2.69
CA ALA A 24 9.92 0.53 3.27
C ALA A 24 10.09 -0.89 3.83
N HIS A 25 9.08 -1.40 4.54
CA HIS A 25 9.07 -2.75 5.06
C HIS A 25 9.16 -3.80 3.93
N ALA A 26 8.37 -3.68 2.86
CA ALA A 26 8.40 -4.63 1.75
C ALA A 26 9.75 -4.65 1.01
N ILE A 27 10.37 -3.48 0.82
CA ILE A 27 11.70 -3.38 0.19
C ILE A 27 12.76 -4.14 1.00
N VAL A 28 12.68 -4.08 2.34
CA VAL A 28 13.62 -4.79 3.22
C VAL A 28 13.29 -6.27 3.33
N SER A 29 12.01 -6.62 3.46
CA SER A 29 11.56 -7.99 3.74
C SER A 29 11.52 -8.89 2.49
N ALA A 30 11.29 -8.32 1.31
CA ALA A 30 11.18 -9.06 0.05
C ALA A 30 11.78 -8.26 -1.14
N PRO A 31 13.10 -7.99 -1.16
CA PRO A 31 13.72 -7.10 -2.15
C PRO A 31 13.58 -7.57 -3.60
N GLN A 32 13.41 -8.88 -3.84
CA GLN A 32 13.24 -9.48 -5.17
C GLN A 32 11.77 -9.73 -5.57
N ASP A 33 10.84 -9.65 -4.61
CA ASP A 33 9.41 -9.88 -4.84
C ASP A 33 8.57 -8.96 -3.96
N LYS A 34 8.53 -7.68 -4.35
CA LYS A 34 7.74 -6.65 -3.66
C LYS A 34 6.22 -6.85 -3.83
N SER A 35 5.81 -7.74 -4.74
CA SER A 35 4.42 -8.20 -4.88
C SER A 35 4.09 -9.42 -4.02
N GLY A 36 5.06 -9.94 -3.27
CA GLY A 36 4.88 -11.05 -2.36
C GLY A 36 4.02 -10.67 -1.15
N LEU A 37 3.49 -11.69 -0.48
CA LEU A 37 2.73 -11.52 0.76
C LEU A 37 3.68 -11.10 1.90
N CYS A 38 3.48 -9.90 2.42
CA CYS A 38 4.24 -9.32 3.53
C CYS A 38 3.43 -9.37 4.83
N TYR A 39 4.13 -9.45 5.96
CA TYR A 39 3.51 -9.44 7.28
C TYR A 39 4.16 -8.37 8.16
N LEU A 40 3.36 -7.42 8.65
CA LEU A 40 3.80 -6.36 9.55
C LEU A 40 3.25 -6.60 10.96
N PRO A 41 4.11 -6.79 11.98
CA PRO A 41 3.68 -6.77 13.37
C PRO A 41 3.14 -5.39 13.76
N VAL A 42 2.02 -5.36 14.48
CA VAL A 42 1.41 -4.11 14.96
C VAL A 42 1.16 -4.22 16.45
N GLU A 43 1.55 -3.17 17.19
CA GLU A 43 1.30 -3.08 18.62
C GLU A 43 -0.19 -3.04 18.92
N SER A 44 -0.61 -3.68 20.01
CA SER A 44 -2.03 -3.78 20.41
C SER A 44 -2.74 -2.43 20.45
N ASP A 45 -2.03 -1.41 20.92
CA ASP A 45 -2.59 -0.08 21.17
C ASP A 45 -2.85 0.68 19.85
N ASN A 46 -2.15 0.30 18.78
CA ASN A 46 -2.27 0.89 17.45
C ASN A 46 -3.14 0.04 16.49
N TRP A 47 -3.52 -1.18 16.89
CA TRP A 47 -4.16 -2.16 16.01
C TRP A 47 -5.36 -1.62 15.23
N ASN A 48 -6.34 -1.05 15.93
CA ASN A 48 -7.57 -0.57 15.30
C ASN A 48 -7.29 0.57 14.31
N THR A 49 -6.42 1.52 14.69
CA THR A 49 -6.03 2.64 13.83
C THR A 49 -5.33 2.12 12.59
N THR A 50 -4.35 1.21 12.73
CA THR A 50 -3.63 0.65 11.59
C THR A 50 -4.56 -0.15 10.67
N VAL A 51 -5.50 -0.94 11.21
CA VAL A 51 -6.50 -1.66 10.39
C VAL A 51 -7.38 -0.69 9.60
N MET A 52 -7.81 0.43 10.19
CA MET A 52 -8.61 1.43 9.48
C MET A 52 -7.83 2.07 8.34
N LEU A 53 -6.58 2.45 8.58
CA LEU A 53 -5.71 3.02 7.55
C LEU A 53 -5.39 2.00 6.44
N MET A 54 -5.15 0.73 6.80
CA MET A 54 -4.98 -0.34 5.81
C MET A 54 -6.20 -0.50 4.90
N ARG A 55 -7.39 -0.38 5.47
CA ARG A 55 -8.64 -0.47 4.71
C ARG A 55 -8.79 0.71 3.76
N GLU A 56 -8.47 1.92 4.22
CA GLU A 56 -8.46 3.11 3.37
C GLU A 56 -7.53 2.94 2.17
N ILE A 57 -6.29 2.48 2.40
CA ILE A 57 -5.32 2.21 1.32
C ILE A 57 -5.81 1.09 0.39
N PHE A 58 -6.49 0.07 0.93
CA PHE A 58 -7.04 -1.04 0.15
C PHE A 58 -8.17 -0.60 -0.78
N GLU A 59 -9.04 0.29 -0.30
CA GLU A 59 -10.17 0.82 -1.07
C GLU A 59 -9.76 1.91 -2.07
N ALA A 60 -8.55 2.49 -1.92
CA ALA A 60 -8.05 3.52 -2.81
C ALA A 60 -7.78 3.00 -4.23
N GLU A 61 -8.24 3.76 -5.21
CA GLU A 61 -7.99 3.57 -6.63
C GLU A 61 -7.19 4.77 -7.14
N ILE A 62 -6.01 4.50 -7.72
CA ILE A 62 -5.11 5.51 -8.27
C ILE A 62 -5.38 5.67 -9.76
N CYS A 63 -5.90 6.84 -10.13
CA CYS A 63 -6.15 7.20 -11.52
C CYS A 63 -5.07 8.17 -12.02
N ILE A 64 -4.39 7.82 -13.11
CA ILE A 64 -3.38 8.65 -13.77
C ILE A 64 -3.81 8.86 -15.21
N SER A 65 -4.02 10.11 -15.59
CA SER A 65 -4.27 10.49 -16.99
C SER A 65 -2.94 10.67 -17.73
N GLY A 66 -2.74 9.91 -18.80
CA GLY A 66 -1.69 10.15 -19.80
C GLY A 66 -2.22 10.92 -21.01
N ASP A 67 -1.33 11.23 -21.96
CA ASP A 67 -1.67 11.98 -23.18
C ASP A 67 -2.64 11.24 -24.11
N THR A 68 -2.69 9.91 -24.04
CA THR A 68 -3.53 9.07 -24.92
C THR A 68 -4.40 8.06 -24.17
N GLU A 69 -4.12 7.74 -22.90
CA GLU A 69 -4.81 6.69 -22.15
C GLU A 69 -4.90 7.03 -20.65
N TRP A 70 -5.92 6.47 -19.99
CA TRP A 70 -6.08 6.51 -18.53
C TRP A 70 -5.59 5.19 -17.93
N LEU A 71 -4.73 5.28 -16.93
CA LEU A 71 -4.32 4.14 -16.12
C LEU A 71 -5.05 4.22 -14.78
N SER A 72 -5.75 3.16 -14.40
CA SER A 72 -6.30 3.00 -13.07
C SER A 72 -5.81 1.71 -12.41
N PHE A 73 -5.41 1.77 -11.14
CA PHE A 73 -4.99 0.61 -10.38
C PHE A 73 -5.16 0.80 -8.87
N HIS A 74 -5.33 -0.30 -8.14
CA HIS A 74 -5.30 -0.32 -6.67
C HIS A 74 -3.89 -0.48 -6.13
N ILE A 75 -3.64 0.01 -4.91
CA ILE A 75 -2.36 -0.15 -4.22
C ILE A 75 -2.20 -1.59 -3.73
N PHE A 76 -3.21 -2.12 -3.04
CA PHE A 76 -3.18 -3.49 -2.52
C PHE A 76 -3.93 -4.47 -3.40
N GLN A 77 -3.32 -5.64 -3.58
CA GLN A 77 -3.96 -6.82 -4.15
C GLN A 77 -4.80 -7.54 -3.09
N SER A 78 -4.29 -7.61 -1.85
CA SER A 78 -4.96 -8.24 -0.73
C SER A 78 -4.46 -7.68 0.61
N ILE A 79 -5.34 -7.70 1.61
CA ILE A 79 -5.03 -7.41 3.01
C ILE A 79 -5.65 -8.48 3.91
N GLY A 80 -5.06 -8.73 5.07
CA GLY A 80 -5.54 -9.74 6.01
C GLY A 80 -4.88 -9.63 7.37
N VAL A 81 -5.21 -10.60 8.23
CA VAL A 81 -4.67 -10.71 9.58
C VAL A 81 -4.20 -12.13 9.80
N ARG A 82 -3.01 -12.31 10.35
CA ARG A 82 -2.46 -13.61 10.73
C ARG A 82 -1.59 -13.44 11.97
N ASP A 83 -1.82 -14.24 13.01
CA ASP A 83 -0.95 -14.31 14.20
C ASP A 83 -0.63 -12.93 14.82
N ALA A 84 -1.65 -12.06 14.94
CA ALA A 84 -1.52 -10.66 15.39
C ALA A 84 -0.63 -9.75 14.52
N GLN A 85 -0.45 -10.12 13.24
CA GLN A 85 0.23 -9.33 12.23
C GLN A 85 -0.75 -8.95 11.13
N LEU A 86 -0.52 -7.78 10.54
CA LEU A 86 -1.21 -7.38 9.32
C LEU A 86 -0.51 -8.03 8.13
N ALA A 87 -1.28 -8.81 7.38
CA ALA A 87 -0.84 -9.36 6.11
C ALA A 87 -1.24 -8.41 4.99
N TYR A 88 -0.35 -8.14 4.05
CA TYR A 88 -0.64 -7.28 2.90
C TYR A 88 0.15 -7.70 1.67
N GLN A 89 -0.40 -7.39 0.51
CA GLN A 89 0.21 -7.66 -0.77
C GLN A 89 -0.04 -6.47 -1.69
N PHE A 90 1.01 -5.90 -2.27
CA PHE A 90 0.86 -4.86 -3.29
C PHE A 90 0.39 -5.45 -4.62
N THR A 91 -0.36 -4.68 -5.41
CA THR A 91 -0.63 -5.07 -6.80
C THR A 91 0.67 -5.11 -7.59
N PRO A 92 0.77 -5.95 -8.64
CA PRO A 92 1.94 -5.97 -9.51
C PRO A 92 2.27 -4.59 -10.10
N THR A 93 1.24 -3.81 -10.46
CA THR A 93 1.37 -2.46 -10.99
C THR A 93 2.05 -1.53 -9.98
N PHE A 94 1.58 -1.50 -8.74
CA PHE A 94 2.18 -0.67 -7.71
C PHE A 94 3.58 -1.16 -7.32
N ALA A 95 3.78 -2.49 -7.18
CA ALA A 95 5.07 -3.07 -6.85
C ALA A 95 6.16 -2.75 -7.89
N GLN A 96 5.82 -2.75 -9.19
CA GLN A 96 6.75 -2.33 -10.26
C GLN A 96 7.12 -0.85 -10.16
N ALA A 97 6.21 0.02 -9.71
CA ALA A 97 6.50 1.44 -9.51
C ALA A 97 7.49 1.70 -8.36
N LEU A 98 7.71 0.73 -7.47
CA LEU A 98 8.67 0.80 -6.36
C LEU A 98 10.13 0.50 -6.78
N GLY A 99 10.41 0.23 -8.07
CA GLY A 99 11.74 -0.08 -8.63
C GLY A 99 12.19 -1.50 -8.35
#